data_AF-A0A1C3XJS9-F1
#
_entry.id   AF-A0A1C3XJS9-F1
#
_cell.length_a   1.000
_cell.length_b   1.000
_cell.length_c   1.000
_cell.angle_alpha   90.00
_cell.angle_beta   90.00
_cell.angle_gamma   90.00
#
_symmetry.space_group_name_H-M   'P 1'
#
loop_
_entity.id
_entity.type
_entity.pdbx_description
1 polymer ?
#
loop_
_entity_poly.entity_id
_entity_poly.type
_entity_poly.pdbx_seq_one_letter_code
_entity_poly.pdbx_strand_id
1 'polypeptide(L)' 'MRDEFSVAQFFIDGSYEYVRRFVGAEEAVRAARHYTTSVAAKLGVVTRVIITDGGDFINFEWKFGEGVTYTPEMRGRQ' A
#
# COMPACT_ATOMS: atom_id res chain seq x y z
N MET A 1 7.41 -8.29 -18.98
CA MET A 1 6.79 -7.73 -17.77
C MET A 1 5.37 -7.37 -18.15
N ARG A 2 4.37 -7.81 -17.38
CA ARG A 2 3.04 -7.21 -17.46
C ARG A 2 3.10 -6.05 -16.48
N ASP A 3 2.90 -4.82 -16.94
CA ASP A 3 2.90 -3.62 -16.10
C ASP A 3 1.61 -3.58 -15.28
N GLU A 4 1.40 -4.61 -14.47
CA GLU A 4 0.21 -4.83 -13.68
C GLU A 4 0.57 -4.75 -12.20
N PHE A 5 -0.25 -4.01 -11.46
CA PHE A 5 -0.11 -3.77 -10.05
C PHE A 5 -1.38 -4.16 -9.32
N SER A 6 -1.24 -4.58 -8.07
CA SER A 6 -2.36 -4.83 -7.17
C SER A 6 -2.18 -4.01 -5.90
N VAL A 7 -3.28 -3.59 -5.29
CA VAL A 7 -3.29 -2.82 -4.05
C VAL A 7 -4.09 -3.59 -3.02
N ALA A 8 -3.51 -3.80 -1.84
CA ALA A 8 -4.18 -4.45 -0.73
C ALA A 8 -4.16 -3.56 0.51
N GLN A 9 -5.25 -3.60 1.28
CA GLN A 9 -5.33 -3.03 2.62
C GLN A 9 -5.50 -4.15 3.64
N PHE A 10 -4.87 -3.98 4.80
CA PHE A 10 -4.94 -4.91 5.92
C PHE A 10 -5.62 -4.22 7.08
N PHE A 11 -6.42 -4.99 7.82
CA PHE A 11 -7.21 -4.52 8.93
C PHE A 11 -6.63 -4.95 10.28
N ILE A 12 -7.13 -4.35 11.36
CA ILE A 12 -6.67 -4.62 12.73
C ILE A 12 -6.86 -6.06 13.19
N ASP A 13 -7.84 -6.78 12.62
CA ASP A 13 -8.11 -8.19 12.90
C ASP A 13 -7.19 -9.15 12.11
N GLY A 14 -6.28 -8.61 11.30
CA GLY A 14 -5.36 -9.38 10.45
C GLY A 14 -5.97 -9.82 9.11
N SER A 15 -7.25 -9.54 8.86
CA SER A 15 -7.84 -9.74 7.54
C SER A 15 -7.30 -8.72 6.53
N TYR A 16 -7.42 -9.04 5.25
CA TYR A 16 -7.01 -8.15 4.17
C TYR A 16 -7.92 -8.30 2.97
N GLU A 17 -7.96 -7.26 2.13
CA GLU A 17 -8.63 -7.30 0.85
C GLU A 17 -7.81 -6.61 -0.24
N TYR A 18 -7.96 -7.08 -1.47
CA TYR A 18 -7.47 -6.37 -2.63
C TYR A 18 -8.47 -5.29 -3.02
N VAL A 19 -8.08 -4.03 -2.85
CA VAL A 19 -8.90 -2.88 -3.26
C VAL A 19 -8.75 -2.60 -4.76
N ARG A 20 -7.65 -3.02 -5.38
CA ARG A 20 -7.41 -3.04 -6.83
C ARG A 20 -6.56 -4.24 -7.22
N ARG A 21 -6.79 -4.80 -8.41
CA ARG A 21 -6.03 -5.92 -8.96
C ARG A 21 -5.80 -5.72 -10.45
N PHE A 22 -4.59 -6.06 -10.89
CA PHE A 22 -4.19 -6.03 -12.31
C PHE A 22 -4.41 -4.65 -12.97
N VAL A 23 -4.06 -3.57 -12.25
CA VAL A 23 -4.22 -2.18 -12.72
C VAL A 23 -2.88 -1.57 -13.10
N GLY A 24 -2.92 -0.45 -13.83
CA GLY A 24 -1.71 0.33 -14.12
C GLY A 24 -1.16 1.07 -12.89
N ALA A 25 0.12 1.46 -12.95
CA ALA A 25 0.83 2.10 -11.85
C ALA A 25 0.14 3.36 -11.30
N GLU A 26 -0.38 4.22 -12.19
CA GLU A 26 -1.05 5.46 -11.77
C GLU A 26 -2.31 5.18 -10.94
N GLU A 27 -3.13 4.21 -11.36
CA GLU A 27 -4.31 3.80 -10.61
C GLU A 27 -3.93 3.20 -9.25
N ALA A 28 -2.89 2.34 -9.24
CA ALA A 28 -2.41 1.74 -8.00
C ALA A 28 -1.97 2.80 -6.98
N VAL A 29 -1.22 3.82 -7.41
CA VAL A 29 -0.79 4.92 -6.53
C VAL A 29 -1.97 5.78 -6.07
N ARG A 30 -2.92 6.09 -6.94
CA ARG A 30 -4.15 6.83 -6.56
C ARG A 30 -4.95 6.06 -5.51
N ALA A 31 -5.11 4.75 -5.68
CA ALA A 31 -5.78 3.89 -4.71
C ALA A 31 -5.01 3.85 -3.38
N ALA A 32 -3.70 3.60 -3.41
CA ALA A 32 -2.88 3.59 -2.20
C ALA A 32 -2.97 4.92 -1.44
N ARG A 33 -2.91 6.07 -2.13
CA ARG A 33 -3.11 7.38 -1.52
C ARG A 33 -4.47 7.52 -0.86
N HIS A 34 -5.54 7.07 -1.51
CA HIS A 34 -6.88 7.09 -0.92
C HIS A 34 -6.94 6.28 0.37
N TYR A 35 -6.48 5.03 0.33
CA TYR A 35 -6.59 4.14 1.49
C TYR A 35 -5.67 4.52 2.64
N THR A 36 -4.50 5.12 2.38
CA THR A 36 -3.59 5.65 3.42
C THR A 36 -4.03 6.96 4.05
N THR A 37 -4.98 7.69 3.44
CA THR A 37 -5.49 8.98 3.96
C THR A 37 -6.97 8.93 4.36
N SER A 38 -7.61 7.77 4.19
CA SER A 38 -9.00 7.51 4.53
C SER A 38 -9.27 7.68 6.03
N VAL A 39 -10.54 7.86 6.40
CA VAL A 39 -10.95 7.91 7.82
C VAL A 39 -10.57 6.60 8.53
N ALA A 40 -10.74 5.46 7.88
CA ALA A 40 -10.37 4.16 8.43
C ALA A 40 -8.86 4.05 8.72
N ALA A 41 -8.01 4.59 7.84
CA ALA A 41 -6.57 4.68 8.09
C ALA A 41 -6.22 5.66 9.23
N LYS A 42 -6.91 6.80 9.32
CA LYS A 42 -6.69 7.76 10.43
C LYS A 42 -7.10 7.21 11.79
N LEU A 43 -8.11 6.35 11.84
CA LEU A 43 -8.60 5.70 13.05
C LEU A 43 -7.87 4.38 13.37
N GLY A 44 -6.90 3.95 12.54
CA GLY A 44 -6.15 2.71 12.75
C GLY A 44 -6.94 1.42 12.48
N VAL A 45 -8.10 1.51 11.83
CA VAL A 45 -8.85 0.33 11.36
C VAL A 45 -8.10 -0.34 10.22
N VAL A 46 -7.57 0.46 9.29
CA VAL A 46 -6.62 0.02 8.27
C VAL A 46 -5.22 0.18 8.83
N THR A 47 -4.51 -0.92 9.00
CA THR A 47 -3.20 -0.98 9.65
C THR A 47 -2.04 -0.99 8.67
N ARG A 48 -2.27 -1.42 7.42
CA ARG A 48 -1.25 -1.50 6.37
C ARG A 48 -1.87 -1.36 4.99
N VAL A 49 -1.16 -0.71 4.07
CA VAL A 49 -1.51 -0.64 2.64
C VAL A 49 -0.26 -0.99 1.83
N ILE A 50 -0.38 -1.89 0.86
CA ILE A 50 0.71 -2.27 -0.03
C ILE A 50 0.32 -2.14 -1.50
N ILE A 51 1.32 -1.87 -2.34
CA ILE A 51 1.24 -2.11 -3.79
C ILE A 51 2.20 -3.25 -4.11
N THR A 52 1.71 -4.24 -4.87
CA THR A 52 2.55 -5.29 -5.46
C THR A 52 2.54 -5.24 -6.98
N ASP A 53 3.64 -5.65 -7.61
CA ASP A 53 3.72 -5.87 -9.06
C ASP A 53 3.35 -7.31 -9.46
N GLY A 54 3.38 -7.62 -10.75
CA GLY A 54 3.08 -8.96 -11.27
C GLY A 54 4.05 -10.07 -10.85
N GLY A 55 5.13 -9.74 -10.13
CA GLY A 55 6.03 -10.70 -9.48
C GLY A 55 5.78 -10.88 -7.98
N ASP A 56 4.68 -10.31 -7.46
CA ASP A 56 4.33 -10.28 -6.03
C ASP A 56 5.36 -9.56 -5.14
N PHE A 57 6.22 -8.73 -5.73
CA PHE A 57 7.13 -7.88 -4.96
C PHE A 57 6.38 -6.66 -4.44
N ILE A 58 6.69 -6.23 -3.21
CA ILE A 58 6.10 -5.02 -2.63
C ILE A 58 6.87 -3.81 -3.14
N ASN A 59 6.20 -2.95 -3.93
CA ASN A 59 6.78 -1.72 -4.48
C ASN A 59 6.45 -0.49 -3.63
N PHE A 60 5.41 -0.57 -2.80
CA PHE A 60 5.02 0.47 -1.85
C PHE A 60 4.45 -0.19 -0.59
N GLU A 61 4.81 0.35 0.56
CA GLU A 61 4.25 -0.06 1.84
C GLU A 61 4.00 1.18 2.72
N TRP A 62 2.81 1.23 3.30
CA TRP A 62 2.45 2.17 4.35
C TRP A 62 1.92 1.40 5.55
N LYS A 63 2.24 1.87 6.76
CA LYS A 63 1.76 1.30 8.03
C LYS A 63 1.20 2.38 8.93
N PHE A 64 0.11 2.07 9.63
CA PHE A 64 -0.48 2.96 10.61
C PHE A 64 0.52 3.29 11.72
N GLY A 65 0.67 4.57 12.05
CA GLY A 65 1.63 5.05 13.04
C GLY A 65 3.09 5.18 12.55
N GLU A 66 3.46 4.56 11.44
CA GLU A 66 4.83 4.64 10.87
C GLU A 66 4.91 5.49 9.60
N GLY A 67 3.83 5.56 8.82
CA GLY A 67 3.83 6.23 7.52
C GLY A 67 4.36 5.33 6.39
N VAL A 68 4.97 5.93 5.37
CA VAL A 68 5.55 5.19 4.23
C VAL A 68 6.82 4.48 4.69
N THR A 69 6.88 3.17 4.47
CA THR A 69 8.07 2.37 4.76
C THR A 69 9.06 2.48 3.61
N TYR A 70 10.26 2.95 3.92
CA TYR A 70 11.39 2.97 3.01
C TYR A 70 12.37 1.86 3.39
N THR A 71 13.02 1.27 2.38
CA THR A 71 14.12 0.34 2.62
C THR A 71 15.22 1.02 3.44
N PRO A 72 16.00 0.27 4.24
CA PRO A 72 17.03 0.85 5.11
C PRO A 72 17.97 1.83 4.39
N GLU A 73 18.29 1.55 3.13
CA GLU A 73 19.20 2.35 2.29
C GLU A 73 18.64 3.71 1.88
N MET A 74 17.32 3.90 1.99
CA MET A 74 16.61 5.10 1.55
C MET A 74 16.25 6.05 2.71
N ARG A 75 16.48 5.66 3.97
CA ARG A 75 16.06 6.43 5.17
C ARG A 75 16.71 7.81 5.36
N GLY A 76 17.72 8.18 4.57
CA GLY A 76 18.52 9.42 4.73
C GLY A 76 18.56 10.35 3.52
N ARG A 77 17.68 10.18 2.52
CA ARG A 77 17.68 10.98 1.27
C ARG A 77 16.45 11.90 1.11
N GLN A 78 15.85 12.34 2.21
CA GLN A 78 14.75 13.33 2.16
C GLN A 78 15.27 14.76 2.31
#